data_AF-A0A0W0XLM3-F1
#
_entry.id   AF-A0A0W0XLM3-F1
#
_cell.length_a   1.000
_cell.length_b   1.000
_cell.length_c   1.000
_cell.angle_alpha   90.00
_cell.angle_beta   90.00
_cell.angle_gamma   90.00
#
_symmetry.space_group_name_H-M   'P 1'
#
loop_
_entity.id
_entity.type
_entity.pdbx_description
1 polymer ?
#
loop_
_entity_poly.entity_id
_entity_poly.type
_entity_poly.pdbx_seq_one_letter_code
_entity_poly.pdbx_strand_id
1 'polypeptide(L)'
;MSSLLPLSTLLGAYNERIVKHYASNNPSLSLQQCQQLWKDLLGWMWLTQYRKSLDKATYLFGPLLHLDDLWHFFILNTRDYCEFCQQYWGEYFHHDIENPHEAHQLSADELADFLEDAMEFLGEDWIDRYFHHLFTEEN
;
A
#
# COMPACT_ATOMS: atom_id res chain seq x y z
N MET A 1 -20.59 4.24 11.68
CA MET A 1 -19.44 3.42 11.26
C MET A 1 -19.74 2.93 9.85
N SER A 2 -19.05 3.44 8.83
CA SER A 2 -19.12 2.82 7.50
C SER A 2 -18.51 1.42 7.63
N SER A 3 -19.23 0.40 7.17
CA SER A 3 -18.68 -0.94 7.04
C SER A 3 -17.49 -0.91 6.10
N LEU A 4 -16.39 -1.56 6.47
CA LEU A 4 -15.22 -1.71 5.61
C LEU A 4 -15.62 -2.39 4.29
N LEU A 5 -15.18 -1.82 3.17
CA LEU A 5 -15.39 -2.37 1.84
C LEU A 5 -14.73 -3.76 1.74
N PRO A 6 -15.29 -4.76 1.04
CA PRO A 6 -14.58 -6.03 0.83
C PRO A 6 -13.27 -5.82 0.05
N LEU A 7 -12.17 -6.45 0.49
CA LEU A 7 -10.86 -6.34 -0.17
C LEU A 7 -10.95 -6.64 -1.68
N SER A 8 -11.69 -7.68 -2.05
CA SER A 8 -11.89 -8.06 -3.45
C SER A 8 -12.54 -6.96 -4.31
N THR A 9 -13.41 -6.13 -3.72
CA THR A 9 -13.98 -4.98 -4.41
C THR A 9 -12.90 -3.94 -4.72
N LEU A 10 -12.01 -3.66 -3.78
CA LEU A 10 -10.94 -2.71 -3.99
C LEU A 10 -9.90 -3.23 -4.98
N LEU A 11 -9.49 -4.49 -4.87
CA LEU A 11 -8.52 -5.10 -5.79
C LEU A 11 -9.01 -5.13 -7.25
N GLY A 12 -10.32 -4.99 -7.48
CA GLY A 12 -10.93 -4.82 -8.81
C GLY A 12 -10.81 -3.40 -9.39
N ALA A 13 -10.39 -2.40 -8.60
CA ALA A 13 -10.28 -1.00 -8.97
C ALA A 13 -9.05 -0.71 -9.86
N TYR A 14 -8.97 -1.35 -11.02
CA TYR A 14 -7.84 -1.18 -11.93
C TYR A 14 -7.92 0.14 -12.70
N ASN A 15 -6.89 0.99 -12.58
CA ASN A 15 -6.75 2.19 -13.40
C ASN A 15 -5.64 2.02 -14.44
N GLU A 16 -6.02 1.53 -15.62
CA GLU A 16 -5.07 1.24 -16.72
C GLU A 16 -4.22 2.45 -17.12
N ARG A 17 -4.80 3.65 -17.07
CA ARG A 17 -4.11 4.89 -17.43
C ARG A 17 -2.96 5.17 -16.48
N ILE A 18 -3.21 5.13 -15.17
CA ILE A 18 -2.19 5.34 -14.14
C ILE A 18 -1.08 4.30 -14.26
N VAL A 19 -1.45 3.02 -14.38
CA VAL A 19 -0.49 1.93 -14.43
C VAL A 19 0.41 2.01 -15.66
N LYS A 20 -0.14 2.29 -16.85
CA LYS A 20 0.66 2.47 -18.07
C LYS A 20 1.57 3.69 -17.99
N HIS A 21 1.07 4.79 -17.42
CA HIS A 21 1.85 6.02 -17.28
C HIS A 21 2.99 5.84 -16.26
N TYR A 22 2.73 5.16 -15.14
CA TYR A 22 3.77 4.80 -14.19
C TYR A 22 4.82 3.91 -14.83
N ALA A 23 4.43 2.88 -15.58
CA ALA A 23 5.35 2.00 -16.30
C ALA A 23 6.23 2.76 -17.31
N SER A 24 5.67 3.75 -18.04
CA SER A 24 6.47 4.55 -18.98
C SER A 24 7.52 5.45 -18.30
N ASN A 25 7.28 5.84 -17.04
CA ASN A 25 8.23 6.64 -16.25
C ASN A 25 9.23 5.76 -15.46
N ASN A 26 9.01 4.44 -15.41
CA ASN A 26 9.83 3.49 -14.67
C ASN A 26 10.27 2.34 -15.59
N PRO A 27 11.20 2.58 -16.54
CA PRO A 27 11.56 1.62 -17.58
C PRO A 27 12.24 0.34 -17.05
N SER A 28 12.68 0.31 -15.79
CA SER A 28 13.17 -0.89 -15.11
C SER A 28 12.05 -1.87 -14.75
N LEU A 29 10.79 -1.43 -14.73
CA LEU A 29 9.63 -2.24 -14.42
C LEU A 29 8.84 -2.60 -15.68
N SER A 30 8.50 -3.88 -15.83
CA SER A 30 7.53 -4.32 -16.82
C SER A 30 6.11 -3.83 -16.48
N LEU A 31 5.24 -3.78 -17.48
CA LEU A 31 3.82 -3.47 -17.27
C LEU A 31 3.18 -4.44 -16.28
N GLN A 32 3.53 -5.73 -16.33
CA GLN A 32 3.03 -6.74 -15.40
C GLN A 32 3.46 -6.45 -13.96
N GLN A 33 4.72 -6.06 -13.73
CA GLN A 33 5.19 -5.65 -12.41
C GLN A 33 4.45 -4.41 -11.90
N CYS A 34 4.19 -3.42 -12.77
CA CYS A 34 3.41 -2.23 -12.40
C CYS A 34 1.95 -2.58 -12.07
N GLN A 35 1.34 -3.53 -12.79
CA GLN A 35 0.01 -4.05 -12.48
C GLN A 35 -0.03 -4.76 -11.13
N GLN A 36 1.02 -5.52 -10.80
CA GLN A 36 1.14 -6.18 -9.51
C GLN A 36 1.31 -5.14 -8.39
N LEU A 37 2.21 -4.17 -8.58
CA LEU A 37 2.45 -3.08 -7.63
C LEU A 37 1.18 -2.26 -7.34
N TRP A 38 0.35 -2.03 -8.36
CA TRP A 38 -0.96 -1.40 -8.19
C TRP A 38 -1.87 -2.22 -7.26
N LYS A 39 -2.00 -3.52 -7.50
CA LYS A 39 -2.81 -4.40 -6.64
C LYS A 39 -2.27 -4.42 -5.20
N ASP A 40 -0.95 -4.46 -5.04
CA ASP A 40 -0.31 -4.48 -3.74
C ASP A 40 -0.52 -3.15 -2.99
N LEU A 41 -0.49 -2.01 -3.69
CA LEU A 41 -0.84 -0.70 -3.12
C LEU A 41 -2.30 -0.67 -2.66
N LEU A 42 -3.23 -1.17 -3.46
CA LEU A 42 -4.64 -1.24 -3.07
C LEU A 42 -4.83 -2.15 -1.85
N GLY A 43 -4.16 -3.30 -1.82
CA GLY A 43 -4.15 -4.19 -0.65
C GLY A 43 -3.66 -3.48 0.61
N TRP A 44 -2.53 -2.77 0.51
CA TRP A 44 -2.00 -1.97 1.61
C TRP A 44 -2.97 -0.86 2.06
N MET A 45 -3.57 -0.09 1.14
CA MET A 45 -4.56 0.94 1.49
C MET A 45 -5.79 0.37 2.20
N TRP A 46 -6.27 -0.80 1.76
CA TRP A 46 -7.35 -1.51 2.43
C TRP A 46 -6.95 -1.92 3.85
N LEU A 47 -5.76 -2.50 4.00
CA LEU A 47 -5.23 -2.91 5.29
C LEU A 47 -5.10 -1.71 6.24
N THR A 48 -4.69 -0.55 5.74
CA THR A 48 -4.66 0.70 6.51
C THR A 48 -6.03 1.07 7.05
N GLN A 49 -7.10 1.00 6.25
CA GLN A 49 -8.46 1.30 6.71
C GLN A 49 -8.97 0.24 7.69
N TYR A 50 -8.65 -1.03 7.46
CA TYR A 50 -8.97 -2.13 8.38
C TYR A 50 -8.33 -1.89 9.76
N ARG A 51 -7.01 -1.70 9.80
CA ARG A 51 -6.25 -1.50 11.03
C ARG A 51 -6.66 -0.22 11.75
N LYS A 52 -6.92 0.87 11.01
CA LYS A 52 -7.48 2.12 11.57
C LYS A 52 -8.83 1.90 12.25
N SER A 53 -9.68 1.00 11.74
CA SER A 53 -10.96 0.66 12.38
C SER A 53 -10.82 -0.07 13.72
N LEU A 54 -9.64 -0.64 13.97
CA LEU A 54 -9.24 -1.33 15.20
C LEU A 54 -8.31 -0.47 16.08
N ASP A 55 -8.11 0.80 15.75
CA ASP A 55 -7.14 1.69 16.40
C ASP A 55 -5.69 1.17 16.36
N LYS A 56 -5.35 0.42 15.29
CA LYS A 56 -4.00 -0.08 15.01
C LYS A 56 -3.31 0.78 13.95
N ALA A 57 -2.01 1.04 14.15
CA ALA A 57 -1.17 1.76 13.19
C ALA A 57 -0.84 0.87 11.97
N THR A 58 -0.67 1.46 10.79
CA THR A 58 -0.16 0.79 9.60
C THR A 58 1.12 1.48 9.14
N TYR A 59 2.01 0.73 8.51
CA TYR A 59 3.37 1.20 8.25
C TYR A 59 3.72 1.13 6.76
N LEU A 60 4.51 2.10 6.31
CA LEU A 60 4.99 2.21 4.93
C LEU A 60 6.47 2.62 4.94
N PHE A 61 7.35 1.64 5.12
CA PHE A 61 8.79 1.86 5.28
C PHE A 61 9.59 0.79 4.55
N GLY A 62 10.89 1.05 4.40
CA GLY A 62 11.89 0.08 3.94
C GLY A 62 11.45 -0.69 2.70
N PRO A 63 11.17 -2.01 2.80
CA PRO A 63 10.72 -2.82 1.68
C PRO A 63 9.51 -2.29 0.90
N LEU A 64 8.65 -1.50 1.56
CA LEU A 64 7.39 -1.00 1.01
C LEU A 64 7.53 0.33 0.28
N LEU A 65 8.72 0.93 0.21
CA LEU A 65 8.91 2.25 -0.42
C LEU A 65 8.50 2.27 -1.91
N HIS A 66 8.53 1.14 -2.60
CA HIS A 66 8.00 1.06 -3.97
C HIS A 66 6.48 1.27 -4.04
N LEU A 67 5.74 0.90 -2.99
CA LEU A 67 4.32 1.22 -2.88
C LEU A 67 4.11 2.72 -2.66
N ASP A 68 4.94 3.32 -1.79
CA ASP A 68 4.92 4.76 -1.52
C ASP A 68 5.23 5.59 -2.78
N ASP A 69 6.23 5.17 -3.57
CA ASP A 69 6.57 5.80 -4.85
C ASP A 69 5.38 5.78 -5.83
N LEU A 70 4.71 4.64 -5.96
CA LEU A 70 3.50 4.53 -6.79
C LEU A 70 2.34 5.37 -6.22
N TRP A 71 2.20 5.41 -4.90
CA TRP A 71 1.16 6.20 -4.25
C TRP A 71 1.36 7.70 -4.47
N HIS A 72 2.58 8.20 -4.31
CA HIS A 72 2.96 9.57 -4.67
C HIS A 72 2.62 9.89 -6.13
N PHE A 73 2.98 8.99 -7.06
CA PHE A 73 2.61 9.16 -8.46
C PHE A 73 1.09 9.22 -8.65
N PHE A 74 0.33 8.38 -7.94
CA PHE A 74 -1.12 8.36 -8.02
C PHE A 74 -1.73 9.67 -7.48
N ILE A 75 -1.26 10.18 -6.33
CA ILE A 75 -1.69 11.46 -5.75
C ILE A 75 -1.50 12.61 -6.76
N LEU A 76 -0.36 12.64 -7.46
CA LEU A 76 -0.08 13.67 -8.48
C LEU A 76 -1.03 13.61 -9.68
N ASN A 77 -1.68 12.48 -9.93
CA ASN A 77 -2.79 12.36 -10.86
C ASN A 77 -4.11 12.71 -10.17
N THR A 78 -4.18 13.95 -9.69
CA THR A 78 -5.15 14.44 -8.70
C THR A 78 -6.61 14.12 -9.02
N ARG A 79 -7.02 14.17 -10.30
CA ARG A 79 -8.40 13.83 -10.69
C ARG A 79 -8.72 12.36 -10.42
N ASP A 80 -7.89 11.45 -10.91
CA ASP A 80 -8.08 10.01 -10.69
C ASP A 80 -8.03 9.69 -9.20
N TYR A 81 -7.10 10.32 -8.47
CA TYR A 81 -6.94 10.09 -7.04
C TYR A 81 -8.14 10.54 -6.22
N CYS A 82 -8.65 11.76 -6.47
CA CYS A 82 -9.83 12.27 -5.79
C CYS A 82 -11.09 11.45 -6.11
N GLU A 83 -11.29 11.07 -7.38
CA GLU A 83 -12.41 10.23 -7.79
C GLU A 83 -12.34 8.84 -7.14
N PHE A 84 -11.17 8.22 -7.13
CA PHE A 84 -10.92 6.96 -6.46
C PHE A 84 -11.22 7.04 -4.96
N CYS A 85 -10.67 8.04 -4.27
CA CYS A 85 -10.88 8.21 -2.84
C CYS A 85 -12.36 8.41 -2.50
N GLN A 86 -13.04 9.29 -3.24
CA GLN A 86 -14.47 9.52 -3.06
C GLN A 86 -15.29 8.25 -3.31
N GLN A 87 -14.91 7.44 -4.30
CA GLN A 87 -15.63 6.22 -4.67
C GLN A 87 -15.48 5.11 -3.63
N TYR A 88 -14.27 4.84 -3.14
CA TYR A 88 -14.00 3.69 -2.28
C TYR A 88 -14.01 4.01 -0.78
N TRP A 89 -13.70 5.26 -0.41
CA TRP A 89 -13.58 5.68 0.99
C TRP A 89 -14.63 6.71 1.39
N GLY A 90 -15.23 7.41 0.42
CA GLY A 90 -16.17 8.51 0.67
C GLY A 90 -15.49 9.80 1.12
N GLU A 91 -14.17 9.78 1.29
CA GLU A 91 -13.31 10.89 1.73
C GLU A 91 -11.91 10.74 1.12
N TYR A 92 -11.09 11.78 1.23
CA TYR A 92 -9.72 11.74 0.74
C TYR A 92 -8.87 10.80 1.61
N PHE A 93 -8.16 9.85 0.99
CA PHE A 93 -7.19 9.02 1.71
C PHE A 93 -5.90 9.84 1.84
N HIS A 94 -5.62 10.33 3.05
CA HIS A 94 -4.52 11.25 3.29
C HIS A 94 -3.18 10.52 3.33
N HIS A 95 -2.17 11.13 2.69
CA HIS A 95 -0.76 10.81 2.91
C HIS A 95 -0.22 11.87 3.86
N ASP A 96 0.18 11.44 5.06
CA ASP A 96 0.72 12.33 6.08
C ASP A 96 2.24 12.34 5.99
N ILE A 97 2.83 13.52 6.04
CA ILE A 97 4.28 13.69 5.97
C ILE A 97 4.89 13.20 7.29
N GLU A 98 5.79 12.22 7.23
CA GLU A 98 6.63 11.88 8.37
C GLU A 98 7.66 12.98 8.62
N ASN A 99 7.71 13.48 9.85
CA ASN A 99 8.78 14.37 10.28
C ASN A 99 10.05 13.52 10.52
N PRO A 100 11.15 13.72 9.77
CA PRO A 100 12.35 12.89 9.91
C PRO A 100 12.97 12.94 11.31
N HIS A 101 12.71 14.01 12.06
CA HIS A 101 13.22 14.19 13.44
C HIS A 101 12.34 13.52 14.50
N GLU A 102 11.14 13.06 14.12
CA GLU A 102 10.17 12.38 14.98
C GLU A 102 9.75 11.04 14.37
N ALA A 103 10.58 10.48 13.49
CA ALA A 103 10.33 9.20 12.86
C ALA A 103 10.12 8.13 13.95
N HIS A 104 8.95 7.50 13.93
CA HIS A 104 8.60 6.46 14.88
C HIS A 104 9.57 5.28 14.73
N GLN A 105 10.22 4.90 15.81
CA GLN A 105 11.07 3.71 15.82
C GLN A 105 10.19 2.49 16.01
N LEU A 106 9.93 1.78 14.92
CA LEU A 106 9.12 0.57 14.91
C LEU A 106 9.74 -0.50 15.81
N SER A 107 8.98 -0.96 16.80
CA SER A 107 9.37 -2.11 17.62
C SER A 107 9.12 -3.44 16.88
N ALA A 108 9.77 -4.51 17.34
CA ALA A 108 9.55 -5.84 16.79
C ALA A 108 8.09 -6.32 16.97
N ASP A 109 7.46 -5.97 18.09
CA ASP A 109 6.07 -6.34 18.38
C ASP A 109 5.09 -5.61 17.45
N GLU A 110 5.32 -4.32 17.17
CA GLU A 110 4.52 -3.55 16.21
C GLU A 110 4.68 -4.08 14.79
N LEU A 111 5.91 -4.46 14.41
CA LEU A 111 6.16 -5.07 13.11
C LEU A 111 5.45 -6.42 12.99
N ALA A 112 5.55 -7.28 14.00
CA ALA A 112 4.88 -8.57 14.02
C ALA A 112 3.35 -8.42 13.91
N ASP A 113 2.75 -7.53 14.70
CA ASP A 113 1.31 -7.25 14.65
C ASP A 113 0.85 -6.75 13.28
N PHE A 114 1.64 -5.91 12.61
CA PHE A 114 1.35 -5.49 11.23
C PHE A 114 1.47 -6.63 10.22
N LEU A 115 2.54 -7.43 10.32
CA LEU A 115 2.79 -8.54 9.39
C LEU A 115 1.79 -9.68 9.56
N GLU A 116 1.26 -9.90 10.77
CA GLU A 116 0.18 -10.87 11.02
C GLU A 116 -1.09 -10.50 10.25
N ASP A 117 -1.57 -9.26 10.38
CA ASP A 117 -2.75 -8.81 9.62
C ASP A 117 -2.46 -8.78 8.11
N ALA A 118 -1.25 -8.37 7.69
CA ALA A 118 -0.86 -8.39 6.28
C ALA A 118 -0.84 -9.82 5.71
N MET A 119 -0.33 -10.80 6.46
CA MET A 119 -0.36 -12.21 6.08
C MET A 119 -1.79 -12.73 5.99
N GLU A 120 -2.64 -12.41 6.97
CA GLU A 120 -4.03 -12.87 7.01
C GLU A 120 -4.85 -12.35 5.82
N PHE A 121 -4.71 -11.07 5.48
CA PHE A 121 -5.56 -10.44 4.47
C PHE A 121 -4.93 -10.34 3.07
N LEU A 122 -3.62 -10.12 2.99
CA LEU A 122 -2.91 -9.92 1.71
C LEU A 122 -2.20 -11.19 1.23
N GLY A 123 -1.96 -12.15 2.13
CA GLY A 123 -1.43 -13.47 1.83
C GLY A 123 0.09 -13.55 1.73
N GLU A 124 0.59 -14.78 1.73
CA GLU A 124 2.02 -15.12 1.71
C GLU A 124 2.75 -14.51 0.50
N ASP A 125 2.15 -14.55 -0.68
CA ASP A 125 2.74 -13.96 -1.88
C ASP A 125 3.03 -12.46 -1.72
N TRP A 126 2.18 -11.71 -1.01
CA TRP A 126 2.41 -10.28 -0.74
C TRP A 126 3.58 -10.11 0.23
N ILE A 127 3.62 -10.91 1.30
CA ILE A 127 4.72 -10.90 2.27
C ILE A 127 6.05 -11.22 1.60
N ASP A 128 6.09 -12.25 0.75
CA ASP A 128 7.32 -12.64 0.05
C ASP A 128 7.84 -11.56 -0.89
N ARG A 129 6.97 -10.85 -1.61
CA ARG A 129 7.39 -9.77 -2.52
C ARG A 129 8.16 -8.66 -1.81
N TYR A 130 7.83 -8.37 -0.56
CA TYR A 130 8.40 -7.24 0.17
C TYR A 130 9.40 -7.69 1.23
N PHE A 131 9.06 -8.67 2.06
CA PHE A 131 9.84 -9.00 3.25
C PHE A 131 10.77 -10.21 3.08
N HIS A 132 10.68 -10.98 1.97
CA HIS A 132 11.50 -12.18 1.78
C HIS A 132 13.00 -11.94 1.97
N HIS A 133 13.52 -10.83 1.43
CA HIS A 133 14.94 -10.52 1.52
C HIS A 133 15.44 -10.35 2.96
N LEU A 134 14.57 -9.90 3.88
CA LEU A 134 14.88 -9.75 5.30
C LEU A 134 15.01 -11.11 6.02
N PHE A 135 14.43 -12.17 5.44
CA PHE A 135 14.55 -13.54 5.95
C PHE A 135 15.70 -14.32 5.29
N THR A 136 16.27 -13.81 4.20
CA THR A 136 17.37 -14.46 3.46
C THR A 136 18.75 -13.83 3.68
N GLU A 137 18.84 -12.63 4.25
CA GLU A 137 20.11 -12.10 4.71
C GLU A 137 20.56 -12.85 5.98
N GLU A 138 21.46 -13.80 5.80
CA GLU A 138 22.26 -14.41 6.87
C GLU A 138 23.02 -13.31 7.65
N ASN A 139 23.05 -13.45 8.98
CA ASN A 139 24.05 -12.81 9.86
C ASN A 139 25.48 -12.98 9.33
#